data_AF-A0A7T3DE66-F1
#
_entry.id   AF-A0A7T3DE66-F1
#
_cell.length_a   1.000
_cell.length_b   1.000
_cell.length_c   1.000
_cell.angle_alpha   90.00
_cell.angle_beta   90.00
_cell.angle_gamma   90.00
#
_symmetry.space_group_name_H-M   'P 1'
#
loop_
_entity.id
_entity.type
_entity.pdbx_description
1 polymer ?
#
loop_
_entity_poly.entity_id
_entity_poly.type
_entity_poly.pdbx_seq_one_letter_code
_entity_poly.pdbx_strand_id
1 'polypeptide(L)'
;MRCVSLLLPVLLVACSQQPTEDLVADPVRLKALRVQCAADRTAAGEDACLPAADAFRRRFVAGETGPDEFRTLADLPPIPPSFDSPISDQGAMPFEGDVP
;
A
#
# COMPACT_ATOMS: atom_id res chain seq x y z
N MET A 1 39.22 -4.63 12.23
CA MET A 1 37.99 -4.53 13.06
C MET A 1 37.26 -3.19 12.86
N ARG A 2 37.90 -2.02 13.00
CA ARG A 2 37.25 -0.70 12.82
C ARG A 2 36.60 -0.47 11.44
N CYS A 3 37.19 -0.99 10.36
CA CYS A 3 36.60 -0.85 9.03
C CYS A 3 35.27 -1.59 8.89
N VAL A 4 35.14 -2.78 9.50
CA VAL A 4 33.89 -3.56 9.46
C VAL A 4 32.78 -2.82 10.21
N SER A 5 33.11 -2.17 11.32
CA SER A 5 32.15 -1.38 12.10
C SER A 5 31.63 -0.13 11.37
N LEU A 6 32.42 0.45 10.46
CA LEU A 6 32.00 1.61 9.65
C LEU A 6 31.29 1.22 8.35
N LEU A 7 31.59 0.03 7.80
CA LEU A 7 30.93 -0.47 6.59
C LEU A 7 29.48 -0.90 6.86
N LEU A 8 29.19 -1.41 8.06
CA LEU A 8 27.85 -1.87 8.42
C LEU A 8 26.77 -0.77 8.36
N PRO A 9 26.92 0.42 8.98
CA PRO A 9 25.92 1.48 8.87
C PRO A 9 25.79 2.03 7.44
N VAL A 10 26.88 2.09 6.66
CA VAL A 10 26.86 2.55 5.27
C VAL A 10 26.09 1.59 4.37
N LEU A 11 26.27 0.28 4.55
CA LEU A 11 25.52 -0.75 3.83
C LEU A 11 24.04 -0.74 4.21
N LEU A 12 23.72 -0.53 5.49
CA LEU A 12 22.33 -0.41 5.95
C LEU A 12 21.63 0.82 5.36
N VAL A 13 22.31 1.97 5.30
CA VAL A 13 21.78 3.19 4.65
C VAL A 13 21.56 2.95 3.16
N ALA A 14 22.54 2.35 2.46
CA ALA A 14 22.40 2.01 1.04
C ALA A 14 21.26 1.01 0.77
N CYS A 15 21.04 0.03 1.65
CA CYS A 15 19.90 -0.89 1.55
C CYS A 15 18.57 -0.25 1.92
N SER A 16 18.55 0.81 2.74
CA SER A 16 17.32 1.56 3.07
C SER A 16 16.96 2.63 2.03
N GLN A 17 17.92 3.06 1.21
CA GLN A 17 17.71 3.99 0.10
C GLN A 17 17.09 3.27 -1.12
N GLN A 18 16.09 2.43 -0.87
CA GLN A 18 15.29 1.83 -1.92
C GLN A 18 14.45 2.93 -2.61
N PRO A 19 14.04 2.72 -3.88
CA PRO A 19 13.27 3.69 -4.68
C PRO A 19 11.89 4.07 -4.10
N THR A 20 11.58 3.68 -2.86
CA THR A 20 10.32 3.97 -2.16
C THR A 20 10.15 5.44 -1.82
N GLU A 21 11.22 6.16 -1.46
CA GLU A 21 11.09 7.56 -1.04
C GLU A 21 10.64 8.47 -2.21
N ASP A 22 11.19 8.22 -3.41
CA ASP A 22 10.75 8.90 -4.64
C ASP A 22 9.28 8.58 -4.99
N LEU A 23 8.82 7.36 -4.66
CA LEU A 23 7.44 6.94 -4.88
C LEU A 23 6.47 7.55 -3.84
N VAL A 24 6.91 7.78 -2.60
CA VAL A 24 6.09 8.47 -1.59
C VAL A 24 5.90 9.94 -1.98
N ALA A 25 6.93 10.58 -2.56
CA ALA A 25 6.88 11.97 -3.00
C ALA A 25 5.91 12.23 -4.17
N ASP A 26 5.56 11.20 -4.96
CA ASP A 26 4.66 11.31 -6.11
C ASP A 26 3.42 10.39 -5.97
N PRO A 27 2.32 10.88 -5.34
CA PRO A 27 1.09 10.10 -5.16
C PRO A 27 0.44 9.64 -6.47
N VAL A 28 0.53 10.45 -7.53
CA VAL A 28 -0.14 10.18 -8.80
C VAL A 28 0.54 8.99 -9.48
N ARG A 29 1.87 9.01 -9.52
CA ARG A 29 2.66 7.90 -10.04
C ARG A 29 2.47 6.63 -9.21
N LEU A 30 2.43 6.76 -7.88
CA LEU A 30 2.21 5.63 -6.99
C LEU A 30 0.84 4.97 -7.20
N LYS A 31 -0.22 5.76 -7.40
CA LYS A 31 -1.57 5.25 -7.72
C LYS A 31 -1.63 4.56 -9.08
N ALA A 32 -1.00 5.13 -10.10
CA ALA A 32 -0.92 4.50 -11.43
C ALA A 32 -0.20 3.14 -11.36
N LEU A 33 0.90 3.06 -10.61
CA LEU A 33 1.65 1.82 -10.42
C LEU A 33 0.82 0.77 -9.66
N ARG A 34 0.03 1.19 -8.67
CA ARG A 34 -0.91 0.28 -7.98
C ARG A 34 -1.94 -0.32 -8.93
N VAL A 35 -2.50 0.47 -9.85
CA VAL A 35 -3.45 -0.03 -10.86
C VAL A 35 -2.78 -1.07 -11.77
N GLN A 36 -1.55 -0.81 -12.20
CA GLN A 36 -0.78 -1.75 -13.02
C GLN A 36 -0.50 -3.06 -12.27
N CYS A 37 -0.03 -2.98 -11.01
CA CYS A 37 0.23 -4.14 -10.17
C CYS A 37 -1.03 -4.95 -9.82
N ALA A 38 -2.19 -4.31 -9.78
CA ALA A 38 -3.47 -4.99 -9.58
C ALA A 38 -3.97 -5.68 -10.86
N ALA A 39 -3.67 -5.11 -12.03
CA ALA A 39 -4.04 -5.68 -13.32
C ALA A 39 -3.17 -6.88 -13.69
N ASP A 40 -1.84 -6.75 -13.60
CA ASP A 40 -0.89 -7.84 -13.85
C ASP A 40 0.43 -7.59 -13.11
N ARG A 41 0.61 -8.29 -11.99
CA ARG A 41 1.80 -8.14 -11.14
C ARG A 41 3.06 -8.68 -11.80
N THR A 42 2.92 -9.73 -12.62
CA THR A 42 4.06 -10.36 -13.30
C THR A 42 4.59 -9.46 -14.43
N ALA A 43 3.69 -8.83 -15.19
CA ALA A 43 4.06 -7.87 -16.22
C ALA A 43 4.56 -6.54 -15.65
N ALA A 44 4.01 -6.08 -14.52
CA ALA A 44 4.42 -4.85 -13.85
C ALA A 44 5.76 -4.95 -13.11
N GLY A 45 6.20 -6.17 -12.78
CA GLY A 45 7.43 -6.43 -12.04
C GLY A 45 7.21 -6.44 -10.52
N GLU A 46 7.45 -7.59 -9.89
CA GLU A 46 7.31 -7.77 -8.43
C GLU A 46 8.20 -6.81 -7.63
N ASP A 47 9.38 -6.51 -8.17
CA ASP A 47 10.38 -5.60 -7.60
C ASP A 47 9.91 -4.12 -7.62
N ALA A 48 8.98 -3.75 -8.50
CA ALA A 48 8.31 -2.46 -8.48
C ALA A 48 7.04 -2.49 -7.60
N CYS A 49 6.27 -3.58 -7.65
CA CYS A 49 5.00 -3.70 -6.94
C CYS A 49 5.15 -3.78 -5.42
N LEU A 50 6.18 -4.46 -4.91
CA LEU A 50 6.42 -4.58 -3.47
C LEU A 50 6.78 -3.22 -2.82
N PRO A 51 7.76 -2.44 -3.32
CA PRO A 51 8.01 -1.07 -2.85
C PRO A 51 6.79 -0.16 -2.94
N ALA A 52 6.00 -0.28 -4.02
CA ALA A 52 4.79 0.52 -4.21
C ALA A 52 3.72 0.21 -3.15
N ALA A 53 3.53 -1.07 -2.81
CA ALA A 53 2.62 -1.49 -1.75
C ALA A 53 3.07 -0.95 -0.38
N ASP A 54 4.38 -0.99 -0.08
CA ASP A 54 4.90 -0.44 1.17
C ASP A 54 4.74 1.08 1.24
N ALA A 55 5.06 1.81 0.17
CA ALA A 55 4.87 3.25 0.08
C ALA A 55 3.39 3.64 0.29
N PHE A 56 2.46 2.92 -0.35
CA PHE A 56 1.03 3.16 -0.16
C PHE A 56 0.58 2.92 1.29
N ARG A 57 1.06 1.84 1.91
CA ARG A 57 0.79 1.52 3.32
C ARG A 57 1.28 2.61 4.26
N ARG A 58 2.51 3.09 4.09
CA ARG A 58 3.08 4.15 4.95
C ARG A 58 2.28 5.44 4.87
N ARG A 59 1.93 5.87 3.65
CA ARG A 59 1.09 7.07 3.43
C ARG A 59 -0.26 6.95 4.09
N PHE A 60 -0.92 5.81 3.92
CA PHE A 60 -2.23 5.55 4.53
C PHE A 60 -2.16 5.65 6.07
N VAL A 61 -1.16 5.02 6.69
CA VAL A 61 -0.98 5.06 8.15
C VAL A 61 -0.60 6.46 8.64
N ALA A 62 0.14 7.23 7.84
CA ALA A 62 0.48 8.62 8.14
C ALA A 62 -0.70 9.60 7.93
N GLY A 63 -1.83 9.14 7.39
CA GLY A 63 -2.96 10.00 7.03
C GLY A 63 -2.66 10.94 5.85
N GLU A 64 -1.62 10.65 5.08
CA GLU A 64 -1.30 11.42 3.88
C GLU A 64 -2.28 11.08 2.77
N THR A 65 -3.07 12.06 2.37
CA THR A 65 -4.03 11.94 1.28
C THR A 65 -3.47 12.55 0.00
N GLY A 66 -3.97 12.17 -1.17
CA GLY A 66 -3.69 12.75 -2.49
C GLY A 66 -4.68 13.86 -2.90
N PRO A 67 -4.38 14.67 -3.92
CA PRO A 67 -5.28 15.72 -4.41
C PRO A 67 -6.59 15.17 -5.00
N ASP A 68 -6.60 13.90 -5.40
CA ASP A 68 -7.71 13.12 -5.93
C ASP A 68 -8.29 12.14 -4.90
N GLU A 69 -7.99 12.35 -3.61
CA GLU A 69 -8.48 11.55 -2.49
C GLU A 69 -9.29 12.40 -1.51
N PHE A 70 -10.12 11.75 -0.70
CA PHE A 70 -10.92 12.42 0.31
C PHE A 70 -10.02 12.99 1.41
N ARG A 71 -10.01 14.32 1.55
CA ARG A 71 -9.12 15.07 2.45
C ARG A 71 -9.78 15.33 3.80
N THR A 72 -11.07 15.59 3.80
CA THR A 72 -11.87 15.89 4.98
C THR A 72 -13.09 14.98 5.06
N LEU A 73 -13.69 14.89 6.25
CA LEU A 73 -14.93 14.13 6.46
C LEU A 73 -16.07 14.66 5.58
N ALA A 74 -16.08 15.96 5.29
CA ALA A 74 -17.08 16.59 4.42
C ALA A 74 -16.92 16.20 2.94
N ASP A 75 -15.75 15.73 2.53
CA ASP A 75 -15.49 15.30 1.15
C ASP A 75 -15.98 13.87 0.90
N LEU A 76 -16.27 13.09 1.95
CA LEU A 76 -16.68 11.71 1.81
C LEU A 76 -18.06 11.59 1.15
N PRO A 77 -18.26 10.58 0.29
CA PRO A 77 -19.58 10.30 -0.25
C PRO A 77 -20.56 9.92 0.87
N PRO A 78 -21.86 10.18 0.70
CA PRO A 78 -22.86 9.77 1.67
C PRO A 78 -22.84 8.25 1.85
N ILE A 79 -23.11 7.80 3.07
CA ILE A 79 -23.20 6.36 3.38
C ILE A 79 -24.33 5.76 2.54
N PRO A 80 -24.07 4.72 1.73
CA PRO A 80 -25.10 4.10 0.91
C PRO A 80 -26.12 3.37 1.79
N PRO A 81 -27.41 3.34 1.41
CA PRO A 81 -28.47 2.69 2.20
C PRO A 81 -28.27 1.17 2.36
N SER A 82 -27.45 0.56 1.50
CA SER A 82 -27.06 -0.85 1.63
C SER A 82 -26.16 -1.13 2.83
N PHE A 83 -25.55 -0.10 3.44
CA PHE A 83 -24.61 -0.27 4.55
C PHE A 83 -25.28 -0.83 5.81
N ASP A 84 -26.53 -0.44 6.09
CA ASP A 84 -27.29 -0.90 7.26
C ASP A 84 -28.09 -2.19 6.99
N SER A 85 -28.09 -2.68 5.75
CA SER A 85 -28.82 -3.89 5.40
C SER A 85 -28.08 -5.13 5.95
N PRO A 86 -28.80 -6.09 6.58
CA PRO A 86 -28.18 -7.35 6.96
C PRO A 86 -27.67 -8.06 5.71
N ILE A 87 -26.41 -8.48 5.72
CA ILE A 87 -25.85 -9.33 4.67
C ILE A 87 -26.60 -10.66 4.77
N SER A 88 -27.38 -11.01 3.74
CA SER A 88 -28.02 -12.32 3.69
C SER A 88 -26.94 -13.39 3.56
N ASP A 89 -27.07 -14.49 4.31
CA ASP A 89 -26.10 -15.61 4.36
C ASP A 89 -25.79 -16.24 2.98
N GLN A 90 -26.53 -15.88 1.93
CA GLN A 90 -26.30 -16.34 0.55
C GLN A 90 -25.01 -15.83 -0.09
N GLY A 91 -24.30 -14.87 0.52
CA GLY A 91 -22.99 -14.37 0.07
C GLY A 91 -21.84 -14.63 1.04
N ALA A 92 -22.10 -15.28 2.18
CA ALA A 92 -21.06 -15.66 3.10
C ALA A 92 -20.21 -16.78 2.45
N MET A 93 -19.01 -16.43 2.00
CA MET A 93 -17.99 -17.44 1.70
C MET A 93 -17.83 -18.28 2.96
N PRO A 94 -18.02 -19.62 2.91
CA PRO A 94 -17.83 -20.46 4.08
C PRO A 94 -16.44 -20.19 4.65
N PHE A 95 -16.37 -19.80 5.91
CA PHE A 95 -15.10 -19.80 6.63
C PHE A 95 -14.76 -21.27 6.89
N GLU A 96 -14.19 -21.95 5.89
CA GLU A 96 -13.51 -23.23 6.07
C GLU A 96 -12.23 -22.97 6.87
N GLY A 97 -12.43 -22.78 8.18
CA GLY A 97 -11.37 -22.84 9.16
C GLY A 97 -11.04 -24.30 9.40
N ASP A 98 -10.11 -24.84 8.62
CA ASP A 98 -9.45 -26.10 8.95
C ASP A 98 -8.21 -25.80 9.80
N VAL A 99 -8.36 -25.97 11.12
CA VAL A 99 -7.27 -26.23 12.08
C VAL A 99 -7.86 -27.08 13.21
N PRO A 100 -7.27 -28.21 13.64
CA PRO A 100 -5.98 -28.81 13.28
C PRO A 100 -6.04 -30.12 12.48
#